data_AF-A6F3L4-F1
#
_entry.id   AF-A6F3L4-F1
#
_cell.length_a   1.000
_cell.length_b   1.000
_cell.length_c   1.000
_cell.angle_alpha   90.00
_cell.angle_beta   90.00
_cell.angle_gamma   90.00
#
_symmetry.space_group_name_H-M   'P 1'
#
loop_
_entity.id
_entity.type
_entity.pdbx_description
1 polymer ?
#
loop_
_entity_poly.entity_id
_entity_poly.type
_entity_poly.pdbx_seq_one_letter_code
_entity_poly.pdbx_strand_id
1 'polypeptide(L)'
;MENVVSPGLVISLILVAIGIFIIAKGLVIVRQSEVMVIERLGSFNRILESGVNIIIPFIERPRAITMTRYVRIGDEYHPSSSFETRIDRRETVMDFPGQPVVTTDNVTVNINGALYYQIIDPRRAVYEVANMSQAVEVLAKTTLRSVVGKMELDKLFESRSEVNNAIQAEMEEAASKWGVKLTRVEVQDISMPEEVEEAMRLQMAAERKRRATVTEAEGEKSAAIAMAQGQRESAILNAQGDKESAILRAQGEQESIRLVLSAMGDTEENKQTVIGYLLGQSYIKVLPNMAKEGERVFVPYESSALLGSMGMFRELAGSPEDIVRQSVKQDGLRGGMVASAGNS
;
A
#
# COMPACT_ATOMS: atom_id res chain seq x y z
N MET A 1 47.84 -82.14 -11.13
CA MET A 1 47.28 -80.79 -10.92
C MET A 1 46.90 -80.71 -9.45
N GLU A 2 47.87 -80.40 -8.60
CA GLU A 2 47.64 -80.28 -7.15
C GLU A 2 46.96 -78.93 -6.88
N ASN A 3 45.86 -78.98 -6.12
CA ASN A 3 45.04 -77.82 -5.81
C ASN A 3 45.86 -76.82 -4.99
N VAL A 4 46.29 -75.75 -5.65
CA VAL A 4 47.19 -74.67 -5.14
C VAL A 4 46.47 -73.74 -4.15
N VAL A 5 45.53 -74.23 -3.35
CA VAL A 5 44.81 -73.41 -2.39
C VAL A 5 45.14 -73.86 -0.98
N SER A 6 46.13 -73.18 -0.38
CA SER A 6 46.44 -73.33 1.04
C SER A 6 45.17 -73.04 1.86
N PRO A 7 44.81 -73.88 2.86
CA PRO A 7 43.67 -73.62 3.74
C PRO A 7 43.70 -72.23 4.39
N GLY A 8 44.89 -71.69 4.68
CA GLY A 8 45.05 -70.33 5.20
C GLY A 8 44.62 -69.23 4.21
N LEU A 9 44.84 -69.44 2.92
CA LEU A 9 44.43 -68.52 1.86
C LEU A 9 42.91 -68.52 1.69
N VAL A 10 42.26 -69.69 1.82
CA VAL A 10 40.79 -69.80 1.83
C VAL A 10 40.19 -69.05 3.02
N ILE A 11 40.71 -69.27 4.23
CA ILE A 11 40.21 -68.61 5.45
C ILE A 11 40.37 -67.08 5.36
N SER A 12 41.52 -66.60 4.88
CA SER A 12 41.75 -65.16 4.69
C SER A 12 40.78 -64.56 3.65
N LEU A 13 40.51 -65.25 2.55
CA LEU A 13 39.53 -64.80 1.54
C LEU A 13 38.11 -64.73 2.12
N ILE A 14 37.71 -65.72 2.93
CA ILE A 14 36.41 -65.73 3.59
C ILE A 14 36.28 -64.56 4.56
N LEU A 15 37.30 -64.28 5.39
CA LEU A 15 37.28 -63.15 6.32
C LEU A 15 37.20 -61.80 5.60
N VAL A 16 37.94 -61.64 4.50
CA VAL A 16 37.87 -60.43 3.66
C VAL A 16 36.48 -60.29 3.03
N ALA A 17 35.92 -61.38 2.49
CA ALA A 17 34.58 -61.38 1.92
C ALA A 17 33.50 -61.03 2.96
N ILE A 18 33.60 -61.57 4.19
CA ILE A 18 32.72 -61.23 5.30
C ILE A 18 32.87 -59.76 5.70
N GLY A 19 34.10 -59.24 5.78
CA GLY A 19 34.37 -57.83 6.08
C GLY A 19 33.74 -56.89 5.05
N ILE A 20 33.94 -57.18 3.76
CA ILE A 20 33.31 -56.43 2.66
C ILE A 20 31.79 -56.53 2.72
N PHE A 21 31.24 -57.71 3.00
CA PHE A 21 29.81 -57.91 3.14
C PHE A 21 29.21 -57.09 4.29
N ILE A 22 29.86 -57.05 5.45
CA ILE A 22 29.43 -56.26 6.61
C ILE A 22 29.45 -54.76 6.28
N ILE A 23 30.52 -54.27 5.64
CA ILE A 23 30.62 -52.85 5.24
C ILE A 23 29.54 -52.51 4.20
N ALA A 24 29.37 -53.35 3.18
CA ALA A 24 28.37 -53.14 2.13
C ALA A 24 26.93 -53.15 2.69
N LYS A 25 26.63 -54.05 3.63
CA LYS A 25 25.32 -54.10 4.32
C LYS A 25 25.13 -52.98 5.34
N GLY A 26 26.22 -52.42 5.85
CA GLY A 26 26.19 -51.33 6.80
C GLY A 26 26.02 -49.96 6.17
N LEU A 27 26.29 -49.81 4.87
CA LEU A 27 26.17 -48.53 4.17
C LEU A 27 24.70 -48.18 3.90
N VAL A 28 24.22 -47.13 4.55
CA VAL A 28 22.85 -46.60 4.41
C VAL A 28 22.92 -45.16 3.93
N ILE A 29 22.25 -44.88 2.81
CA ILE A 29 22.16 -43.53 2.26
C ILE A 29 20.79 -42.96 2.61
N VAL A 30 20.80 -41.88 3.37
CA VAL A 30 19.60 -41.11 3.75
C VAL A 30 19.46 -39.92 2.79
N ARG A 31 18.27 -39.71 2.23
CA ARG A 31 18.03 -38.62 1.29
C ARG A 31 18.08 -37.28 2.01
N GLN A 32 18.20 -36.20 1.25
CA GLN A 32 18.11 -34.85 1.81
C GLN A 32 16.75 -34.62 2.46
N SER A 33 16.75 -33.93 3.60
CA SER A 33 15.56 -33.65 4.41
C SER A 33 14.85 -34.89 4.97
N GLU A 34 15.45 -36.08 4.84
CA GLU A 34 15.02 -37.29 5.54
C GLU A 34 15.99 -37.61 6.67
N VAL A 35 15.49 -38.28 7.71
CA VAL A 35 16.27 -38.83 8.82
C VAL A 35 15.80 -40.23 9.19
N MET A 36 16.68 -41.00 9.82
CA MET A 36 16.37 -42.36 10.26
C MET A 36 16.72 -42.55 11.72
N VAL A 37 15.78 -43.06 12.52
CA VAL A 37 16.01 -43.37 13.94
C VAL A 37 16.56 -44.79 14.05
N ILE A 38 17.72 -44.95 14.69
CA ILE A 38 18.39 -46.24 14.82
C ILE A 38 18.34 -46.74 16.25
N GLU A 39 17.97 -48.00 16.38
CA GLU A 39 18.04 -48.76 17.62
C GLU A 39 19.26 -49.69 17.61
N ARG A 40 19.87 -49.84 18.79
CA ARG A 40 20.87 -50.86 19.06
C ARG A 40 20.35 -51.77 20.15
N LEU A 41 20.19 -53.06 19.84
CA LEU A 41 19.68 -54.07 20.77
C LEU A 41 18.36 -53.65 21.46
N GLY A 42 17.48 -52.96 20.75
CA GLY A 42 16.17 -52.52 21.25
C GLY A 42 16.17 -51.19 22.03
N SER A 43 17.33 -50.55 22.21
CA SER A 43 17.44 -49.22 22.81
C SER A 43 17.76 -48.17 21.76
N PHE A 44 17.28 -46.93 21.95
CA PHE A 44 17.65 -45.81 21.10
C PHE A 44 19.18 -45.60 21.12
N ASN A 45 19.78 -45.37 19.95
CA ASN A 45 21.21 -45.14 19.81
C ASN A 45 21.50 -43.77 19.21
N ARG A 46 21.12 -43.55 17.95
CA ARG A 46 21.37 -42.28 17.23
C ARG A 46 20.35 -42.03 16.12
N ILE A 47 20.32 -40.79 15.66
CA ILE A 47 19.60 -40.36 14.46
C ILE A 47 20.62 -40.29 13.32
N LEU A 48 20.31 -40.91 12.19
CA LEU A 48 21.10 -40.75 10.96
C LEU A 48 20.59 -39.53 10.21
N GLU A 49 21.47 -38.56 10.01
CA GLU A 49 21.21 -37.35 9.22
C GLU A 49 21.35 -37.63 7.72
N SER A 50 20.92 -36.67 6.89
CA SER A 50 21.03 -36.78 5.44
C SER A 50 22.48 -37.03 4.97
N GLY A 51 22.66 -37.99 4.05
CA GLY A 51 23.97 -38.37 3.53
C GLY A 51 24.31 -39.84 3.72
N VAL A 52 25.60 -40.17 3.57
CA VAL A 52 26.12 -41.53 3.71
C VAL A 52 26.35 -41.82 5.20
N ASN A 53 25.66 -42.83 5.70
CA ASN A 53 25.78 -43.29 7.08
C ASN A 53 26.20 -44.76 7.09
N ILE A 54 26.87 -45.16 8.17
CA ILE A 54 27.24 -46.56 8.41
C ILE A 54 26.49 -47.04 9.64
N ILE A 55 25.79 -48.15 9.51
CA ILE A 55 25.20 -48.91 10.61
C ILE A 55 25.94 -50.23 10.77
N ILE A 56 26.02 -50.74 11.99
CA ILE A 56 26.55 -52.08 12.25
C ILE A 56 25.44 -53.08 11.95
N PRO A 57 25.54 -53.88 10.86
CA PRO A 57 24.50 -54.85 10.52
C PRO A 57 24.24 -55.79 11.69
N PHE A 58 23.02 -56.31 11.80
CA PHE A 58 22.55 -57.23 12.86
C PHE A 58 22.35 -56.61 14.24
N ILE A 59 23.25 -55.73 14.70
CA ILE A 59 23.17 -55.07 16.02
C ILE A 59 22.32 -53.81 15.96
N GLU A 60 22.50 -53.01 14.90
CA GLU A 60 21.75 -51.77 14.66
C GLU A 60 20.62 -52.01 13.66
N ARG A 61 19.42 -51.54 13.99
CA ARG A 61 18.24 -51.64 13.11
C ARG A 61 17.49 -50.31 13.08
N PRO A 62 16.95 -49.91 11.93
CA PRO A 62 16.09 -48.74 11.88
C PRO A 62 14.75 -49.01 12.53
N ARG A 63 14.31 -48.07 13.36
CA ARG A 63 12.98 -48.08 13.95
C ARG A 63 11.99 -47.44 12.99
N ALA A 64 10.96 -48.20 12.60
CA ALA A 64 9.87 -47.67 11.80
C ALA A 64 8.92 -46.84 12.66
N ILE A 65 8.48 -45.69 12.16
CA ILE A 65 7.39 -44.89 12.68
C ILE A 65 6.09 -45.28 11.95
N THR A 66 4.97 -45.34 12.67
CA THR A 66 3.65 -45.53 12.06
C THR A 66 3.10 -44.17 11.68
N MET A 67 2.89 -43.95 10.38
CA MET A 67 2.24 -42.75 9.84
C MET A 67 0.85 -43.13 9.34
N THR A 68 -0.17 -42.43 9.82
CA THR A 68 -1.52 -42.54 9.26
C THR A 68 -1.76 -41.34 8.36
N ARG A 69 -2.02 -41.60 7.08
CA ARG A 69 -2.44 -40.58 6.11
C ARG A 69 -3.83 -40.93 5.58
N TYR A 70 -4.67 -39.92 5.41
CA TYR A 70 -5.96 -40.11 4.76
C TYR A 70 -5.79 -40.03 3.25
N VAL A 71 -6.34 -41.00 2.55
CA VAL A 71 -6.45 -40.95 1.09
C VAL A 71 -7.92 -40.79 0.76
N ARG A 72 -8.25 -39.77 -0.03
CA ARG A 72 -9.60 -39.58 -0.56
C ARG A 72 -9.83 -40.60 -1.67
N ILE A 73 -10.76 -41.53 -1.46
CA ILE A 73 -11.19 -42.51 -2.46
C ILE A 73 -12.67 -42.23 -2.74
N GLY A 74 -12.96 -41.55 -3.85
CA GLY A 74 -14.29 -41.01 -4.11
C GLY A 74 -14.62 -39.85 -3.18
N ASP A 75 -15.70 -39.97 -2.41
CA ASP A 75 -16.13 -38.97 -1.42
C ASP A 75 -15.84 -39.35 0.04
N GLU A 76 -15.24 -40.53 0.28
CA GLU A 76 -14.86 -40.98 1.61
C GLU A 76 -13.34 -40.92 1.84
N TYR A 77 -12.98 -40.55 3.07
CA TYR A 77 -11.60 -40.53 3.54
C TYR A 77 -11.30 -41.83 4.29
N HIS A 78 -10.39 -42.64 3.76
CA HIS A 78 -9.94 -43.86 4.43
C HIS A 78 -8.57 -43.66 5.08
N PRO A 79 -8.39 -44.02 6.36
CA PRO A 79 -7.09 -43.99 7.00
C PRO A 79 -6.21 -45.11 6.43
N SER A 80 -5.09 -44.75 5.84
CA SER A 80 -4.04 -45.69 5.42
C SER A 80 -2.85 -45.53 6.35
N SER A 81 -2.53 -46.58 7.11
CA SER A 81 -1.38 -46.58 8.00
C SER A 81 -0.19 -47.24 7.31
N SER A 82 0.87 -46.46 7.08
CA SER A 82 2.15 -46.91 6.54
C SER A 82 3.20 -47.02 7.65
N PHE A 83 4.09 -48.00 7.52
CA PHE A 83 5.29 -48.07 8.35
C PHE A 83 6.46 -47.46 7.58
N GLU A 84 6.97 -46.34 8.08
CA GLU A 84 8.03 -45.58 7.42
C GLU A 84 9.28 -45.63 8.29
N THR A 85 10.41 -46.00 7.69
CA THR A 85 11.71 -45.99 8.40
C THR A 85 12.47 -44.69 8.19
N ARG A 86 12.12 -43.94 7.14
CA ARG A 86 12.69 -42.63 6.83
C ARG A 86 11.63 -41.59 7.14
N ILE A 87 12.00 -40.63 7.99
CA ILE A 87 11.12 -39.58 8.47
C ILE A 87 11.44 -38.32 7.67
N ASP A 88 10.45 -37.81 6.94
CA ASP A 88 10.59 -36.53 6.24
C ASP A 88 10.54 -35.38 7.26
N ARG A 89 11.53 -34.51 7.21
CA ARG A 89 11.63 -33.31 8.05
C ARG A 89 11.06 -32.08 7.35
N ARG A 90 10.50 -32.18 6.15
CA ARG A 90 9.84 -31.05 5.48
C ARG A 90 8.46 -30.82 6.07
N GLU A 91 7.95 -29.62 5.86
CA GLU A 91 6.56 -29.30 6.16
C GLU A 91 5.65 -30.27 5.40
N THR A 92 4.79 -30.95 6.15
CA THR A 92 3.81 -31.90 5.64
C THR A 92 2.43 -31.38 5.97
N VAL A 93 1.49 -31.58 5.03
CA VAL A 93 0.08 -31.27 5.21
C VAL A 93 -0.67 -32.51 5.68
N MET A 94 -1.55 -32.33 6.66
CA MET A 94 -2.53 -33.32 7.09
C MET A 94 -3.90 -32.67 7.04
N ASP A 95 -4.73 -33.19 6.15
CA ASP A 95 -6.15 -32.88 6.13
C ASP A 95 -6.84 -33.68 7.24
N PHE A 96 -7.73 -33.03 7.99
CA PHE A 96 -8.62 -33.72 8.91
C PHE A 96 -10.06 -33.65 8.37
N PRO A 97 -10.82 -34.76 8.46
CA PRO A 97 -12.17 -34.82 7.91
C PRO A 97 -13.11 -33.90 8.69
N GLY A 98 -14.11 -33.34 7.99
CA GLY A 98 -15.13 -32.46 8.55
C GLY A 98 -15.73 -33.03 9.84
N GLN A 99 -15.72 -32.24 10.91
CA GLN A 99 -16.34 -32.58 12.18
C GLN A 99 -17.54 -31.68 12.47
N PRO A 100 -18.70 -32.24 12.89
CA PRO A 100 -19.79 -31.44 13.41
C PRO A 100 -19.40 -30.86 14.77
N VAL A 101 -19.53 -29.54 14.89
CA VAL A 101 -19.27 -28.78 16.11
C VAL A 101 -20.42 -27.80 16.33
N VAL A 102 -20.79 -27.59 17.58
CA VAL A 102 -21.84 -26.63 17.95
C VAL A 102 -21.16 -25.35 18.42
N THR A 103 -21.53 -24.22 17.85
CA THR A 103 -21.05 -22.88 18.24
C THR A 103 -21.72 -22.40 19.53
N THR A 104 -21.25 -21.28 20.10
CA THR A 104 -21.90 -20.66 21.27
C THR A 104 -23.35 -20.24 20.99
N ASP A 105 -23.70 -19.92 19.74
CA ASP A 105 -25.05 -19.56 19.31
C ASP A 105 -25.96 -20.77 19.07
N ASN A 106 -25.53 -21.97 19.50
CA ASN A 106 -26.27 -23.22 19.35
C ASN A 106 -26.52 -23.62 17.87
N VAL A 107 -25.66 -23.19 16.95
CA VAL A 107 -25.68 -23.62 15.55
C VAL A 107 -24.70 -24.77 15.36
N THR A 108 -25.16 -25.85 14.74
CA THR A 108 -24.27 -26.95 14.36
C THR A 108 -23.62 -26.62 13.01
N VAL A 109 -22.29 -26.57 13.00
CA VAL A 109 -21.48 -26.36 11.79
C VAL A 109 -20.56 -27.54 11.57
N ASN A 110 -20.30 -27.89 10.32
CA ASN A 110 -19.33 -28.90 9.96
C ASN A 110 -18.07 -28.19 9.44
N ILE A 111 -16.93 -28.44 10.09
CA ILE A 111 -15.69 -27.74 9.80
C ILE A 111 -14.62 -28.76 9.43
N ASN A 112 -14.02 -28.57 8.26
CA ASN A 112 -12.82 -29.26 7.81
C ASN A 112 -11.64 -28.27 7.73
N GLY A 113 -10.44 -28.82 7.67
CA GLY A 113 -9.25 -28.01 7.56
C GLY A 113 -8.00 -28.84 7.34
N ALA A 114 -6.90 -28.11 7.21
CA ALA A 114 -5.58 -28.65 7.01
C ALA A 114 -4.64 -28.16 8.12
N LEU A 115 -3.81 -29.07 8.61
CA LEU A 115 -2.74 -28.79 9.53
C LEU A 115 -1.41 -28.94 8.82
N TYR A 116 -0.54 -27.94 8.95
CA TYR A 116 0.82 -27.98 8.44
C TYR A 116 1.76 -28.16 9.62
N TYR A 117 2.53 -29.25 9.59
CA TYR A 117 3.45 -29.57 10.65
C TYR A 117 4.80 -30.07 10.11
N GLN A 118 5.81 -29.95 10.96
CA GLN A 118 7.17 -30.40 10.67
C GLN A 118 7.69 -31.24 11.84
N ILE A 119 8.32 -32.36 11.54
CA ILE A 119 8.99 -33.18 12.56
C ILE A 119 10.37 -32.57 12.84
N ILE A 120 10.50 -31.93 14.00
CA ILE A 120 11.74 -31.29 14.44
C ILE A 120 12.62 -32.26 15.21
N ASP A 121 12.01 -33.09 16.06
CA ASP A 121 12.69 -34.09 16.88
C ASP A 121 12.18 -35.51 16.54
N PRO A 122 12.90 -36.23 15.65
CA PRO A 122 12.53 -37.57 15.23
C PRO A 122 12.53 -38.60 16.36
N ARG A 123 13.38 -38.41 17.38
CA ARG A 123 13.43 -39.31 18.53
C ARG A 123 12.12 -39.19 19.31
N ARG A 124 11.72 -37.96 19.66
CA ARG A 124 10.45 -37.75 20.37
C ARG A 124 9.25 -38.25 19.58
N ALA A 125 9.23 -38.00 18.27
CA ALA A 125 8.14 -38.46 17.40
C ALA A 125 7.97 -39.99 17.36
N VAL A 126 9.06 -40.75 17.56
CA VAL A 126 9.05 -42.22 17.54
C VAL A 126 8.77 -42.83 18.90
N TYR A 127 9.23 -42.22 20.00
CA TYR A 127 9.19 -42.83 21.33
C TYR A 127 8.15 -42.23 22.29
N GLU A 128 7.78 -40.96 22.13
CA GLU A 128 6.84 -40.30 23.05
C GLU A 128 5.37 -40.57 22.67
N VAL A 129 5.12 -41.04 21.44
CA VAL A 129 3.79 -41.32 20.94
C VAL A 129 3.80 -42.53 20.00
N ALA A 130 2.84 -43.44 20.18
CA ALA A 130 2.78 -44.68 19.39
C ALA A 130 2.47 -44.43 17.90
N ASN A 131 1.55 -43.49 17.63
CA ASN A 131 1.21 -43.01 16.30
C ASN A 131 1.06 -41.50 16.35
N MET A 132 2.13 -40.81 15.95
CA MET A 132 2.20 -39.34 15.96
C MET A 132 1.12 -38.72 15.07
N SER A 133 0.90 -39.25 13.86
CA SER A 133 -0.10 -38.70 12.93
C SER A 133 -1.50 -38.76 13.52
N GLN A 134 -1.88 -39.92 14.08
CA GLN A 134 -3.19 -40.09 14.71
C GLN A 134 -3.35 -39.22 15.98
N ALA A 135 -2.30 -39.12 16.80
CA ALA A 135 -2.36 -38.31 18.02
C ALA A 135 -2.54 -36.81 17.70
N VAL A 136 -1.79 -36.31 16.71
CA VAL A 136 -1.93 -34.92 16.21
C VAL A 136 -3.32 -34.69 15.63
N GLU A 137 -3.88 -35.64 14.89
CA GLU A 137 -5.23 -35.54 14.36
C GLU A 137 -6.29 -35.49 15.48
N VAL A 138 -6.21 -36.37 16.48
CA VAL A 138 -7.14 -36.39 17.61
C VAL A 138 -7.05 -35.08 18.41
N LEU A 139 -5.83 -34.58 18.59
CA LEU A 139 -5.58 -33.28 19.20
C LEU A 139 -6.23 -32.16 18.38
N ALA A 140 -6.07 -32.17 17.06
CA ALA A 140 -6.69 -31.19 16.16
C ALA A 140 -8.23 -31.22 16.29
N LYS A 141 -8.85 -32.41 16.24
CA LYS A 141 -10.31 -32.56 16.38
C LYS A 141 -10.82 -32.05 17.72
N THR A 142 -10.10 -32.34 18.81
CA THR A 142 -10.49 -31.93 20.17
C THR A 142 -10.33 -30.43 20.36
N THR A 143 -9.22 -29.87 19.87
CA THR A 143 -8.93 -28.44 19.94
C THR A 143 -9.90 -27.63 19.09
N LEU A 144 -10.17 -28.09 17.86
CA LEU A 144 -11.14 -27.44 16.99
C LEU A 144 -12.52 -27.40 17.65
N ARG A 145 -12.98 -28.51 18.24
CA ARG A 145 -14.26 -28.53 18.97
C ARG A 145 -14.25 -27.58 20.17
N SER A 146 -13.15 -27.51 20.92
CA SER A 146 -12.96 -26.61 22.08
C SER A 146 -12.99 -25.14 21.68
N VAL A 147 -12.22 -24.75 20.67
CA VAL A 147 -12.08 -23.36 20.21
C VAL A 147 -13.37 -22.88 19.55
N VAL A 148 -13.89 -23.64 18.59
CA VAL A 148 -15.11 -23.28 17.85
C VAL A 148 -16.32 -23.25 18.78
N GLY A 149 -16.40 -24.14 19.78
CA GLY A 149 -17.49 -24.13 20.76
C GLY A 149 -17.53 -22.88 21.65
N LYS A 150 -16.40 -22.18 21.80
CA LYS A 150 -16.28 -20.91 22.55
C LYS A 150 -16.50 -19.68 21.67
N MET A 151 -16.77 -19.87 20.38
CA MET A 151 -16.93 -18.77 19.41
C MET A 151 -18.36 -18.72 18.90
N GLU A 152 -18.81 -17.50 18.64
CA GLU A 152 -20.04 -17.21 17.91
C GLU A 152 -19.84 -17.51 16.42
N LEU A 153 -20.93 -17.87 15.73
CA LEU A 153 -20.88 -18.26 14.32
C LEU A 153 -20.27 -17.15 13.46
N ASP A 154 -20.68 -15.90 13.67
CA ASP A 154 -20.23 -14.75 12.87
C ASP A 154 -18.71 -14.54 12.96
N LYS A 155 -18.13 -14.71 14.17
CA LYS A 155 -16.68 -14.57 14.39
C LYS A 155 -15.85 -15.61 13.64
N LEU A 156 -16.41 -16.81 13.43
CA LEU A 156 -15.75 -17.84 12.63
C LEU A 156 -15.59 -17.42 11.16
N PHE A 157 -16.50 -16.56 10.65
CA PHE A 157 -16.44 -16.02 9.29
C PHE A 157 -15.66 -14.70 9.21
N GLU A 158 -15.86 -13.79 10.17
CA GLU A 158 -15.22 -12.47 10.17
C GLU A 158 -13.71 -12.55 10.38
N SER A 159 -13.25 -13.38 11.32
CA SER A 159 -11.86 -13.37 11.80
C SER A 159 -11.19 -14.75 11.69
N ARG A 160 -11.12 -15.30 10.48
CA ARG A 160 -10.46 -16.60 10.20
C ARG A 160 -9.03 -16.69 10.77
N SER A 161 -8.27 -15.59 10.75
CA SER A 161 -6.92 -15.57 11.31
C SER A 161 -6.90 -15.76 12.83
N GLU A 162 -7.89 -15.25 13.55
CA GLU A 162 -7.99 -15.38 15.01
C GLU A 162 -8.28 -16.83 15.38
N VAL A 163 -9.21 -17.47 14.66
CA VAL A 163 -9.52 -18.90 14.82
C VAL A 163 -8.29 -19.77 14.58
N ASN A 164 -7.58 -19.54 13.47
CA ASN A 164 -6.39 -20.30 13.11
C ASN A 164 -5.28 -20.17 14.17
N ASN A 165 -5.05 -18.95 14.67
CA ASN A 165 -4.05 -18.69 15.70
C ASN A 165 -4.43 -19.32 17.05
N ALA A 166 -5.71 -19.26 17.43
CA ALA A 166 -6.20 -19.88 18.66
C ALA A 166 -6.03 -21.41 18.64
N ILE A 167 -6.40 -22.05 17.53
CA ILE A 167 -6.20 -23.50 17.36
C ILE A 167 -4.71 -23.86 17.39
N GLN A 168 -3.87 -23.11 16.66
CA GLN A 168 -2.42 -23.34 16.66
C GLN A 168 -1.82 -23.22 18.07
N ALA A 169 -2.18 -22.18 18.81
CA ALA A 169 -1.64 -21.93 20.15
C ALA A 169 -2.02 -23.03 21.15
N GLU A 170 -3.27 -23.51 21.13
CA GLU A 170 -3.74 -24.57 22.03
C GLU A 170 -3.12 -25.94 21.67
N MET A 171 -2.81 -26.19 20.38
CA MET A 171 -2.17 -27.44 19.95
C MET A 171 -0.64 -27.49 20.14
N GLU A 172 0.06 -26.35 20.06
CA GLU A 172 1.53 -26.29 20.03
C GLU A 172 2.18 -26.93 21.27
N GLU A 173 1.61 -26.72 22.46
CA GLU A 173 2.17 -27.26 23.71
C GLU A 173 2.20 -28.81 23.70
N ALA A 174 1.11 -29.43 23.26
CA ALA A 174 1.00 -30.88 23.19
C ALA A 174 1.81 -31.45 22.01
N ALA A 175 1.76 -30.81 20.83
CA ALA A 175 2.52 -31.24 19.65
C ALA A 175 4.04 -31.22 19.90
N SER A 176 4.53 -30.21 20.61
CA SER A 176 5.95 -30.07 20.95
C SER A 176 6.46 -31.23 21.82
N LYS A 177 5.62 -31.78 22.71
CA LYS A 177 5.98 -32.96 23.53
C LYS A 177 6.28 -34.19 22.65
N TRP A 178 5.63 -34.29 21.50
CA TRP A 178 5.85 -35.35 20.50
C TRP A 178 6.96 -35.02 19.48
N GLY A 179 7.68 -33.91 19.63
CA GLY A 179 8.74 -33.53 18.68
C GLY A 179 8.22 -32.96 17.36
N VAL A 180 6.95 -32.57 17.32
CA VAL A 180 6.28 -31.97 16.16
C VAL A 180 6.14 -30.47 16.39
N LYS A 181 6.48 -29.67 15.37
CA LYS A 181 6.21 -28.23 15.34
C LYS A 181 5.04 -27.96 14.41
N LEU A 182 4.06 -27.18 14.86
CA LEU A 182 2.96 -26.76 14.01
C LEU A 182 3.33 -25.45 13.33
N THR A 183 3.39 -25.46 11.99
CA THR A 183 3.66 -24.22 11.26
C THR A 183 2.41 -23.36 11.18
N ARG A 184 1.26 -23.97 10.87
CA ARG A 184 -0.01 -23.27 10.68
C ARG A 184 -1.18 -24.25 10.69
N VAL A 185 -2.35 -23.71 11.04
CA VAL A 185 -3.65 -24.35 10.94
C VAL A 185 -4.47 -23.53 9.95
N GLU A 186 -5.14 -24.19 9.01
CA GLU A 186 -6.04 -23.53 8.07
C GLU A 186 -7.42 -24.18 8.10
N VAL A 187 -8.41 -23.42 8.55
CA VAL A 187 -9.83 -23.76 8.37
C VAL A 187 -10.21 -23.54 6.92
N GLN A 188 -10.62 -24.61 6.22
CA GLN A 188 -10.96 -24.57 4.79
C GLN A 188 -12.41 -24.10 4.62
N ASP A 189 -13.36 -25.00 4.91
CA ASP A 189 -14.79 -24.76 4.74
C ASP A 189 -15.55 -24.92 6.06
N ILE A 190 -16.59 -24.10 6.22
CA ILE A 190 -17.54 -24.15 7.33
C ILE A 190 -18.92 -24.30 6.68
N SER A 191 -19.49 -25.50 6.73
CA SER A 191 -20.85 -25.73 6.25
C SER A 191 -21.84 -25.73 7.41
N MET A 192 -23.00 -25.13 7.18
CA MET A 192 -24.07 -24.98 8.17
C MET A 192 -25.42 -25.34 7.54
N PRO A 193 -26.48 -25.52 8.34
CA PRO A 193 -27.83 -25.70 7.81
C PRO A 193 -28.25 -24.52 6.93
N GLU A 194 -28.87 -24.81 5.79
CA GLU A 194 -29.27 -23.82 4.77
C GLU A 194 -30.14 -22.69 5.35
N GLU A 195 -31.02 -23.03 6.31
CA GLU A 195 -31.89 -22.07 7.00
C GLU A 195 -31.10 -20.95 7.72
N VAL A 196 -29.97 -21.31 8.35
CA VAL A 196 -29.11 -20.35 9.08
C VAL A 196 -28.28 -19.54 8.10
N GLU A 197 -27.76 -20.19 7.05
CA GLU A 197 -26.98 -19.53 6.01
C GLU A 197 -27.80 -18.45 5.30
N GLU A 198 -29.06 -18.75 4.95
CA GLU A 198 -29.94 -17.80 4.28
C GLU A 198 -30.28 -16.60 5.18
N ALA A 199 -30.61 -16.85 6.45
CA ALA A 199 -30.89 -15.79 7.42
C ALA A 199 -29.67 -14.87 7.62
N MET A 200 -28.48 -15.45 7.77
CA MET A 200 -27.24 -14.70 7.92
C MET A 200 -26.91 -13.89 6.66
N ARG A 201 -27.12 -14.46 5.47
CA ARG A 201 -26.93 -13.75 4.19
C ARG A 201 -27.86 -12.54 4.06
N LEU A 202 -29.12 -12.67 4.47
CA LEU A 202 -30.08 -11.56 4.49
C LEU A 202 -29.66 -10.47 5.49
N GLN A 203 -29.24 -10.86 6.69
CA GLN A 203 -28.76 -9.94 7.72
C GLN A 203 -27.50 -9.19 7.27
N MET A 204 -26.50 -9.89 6.71
CA MET A 204 -25.29 -9.28 6.18
C MET A 204 -25.58 -8.31 5.04
N ALA A 205 -26.50 -8.66 4.13
CA ALA A 205 -26.91 -7.77 3.05
C ALA A 205 -27.59 -6.50 3.59
N ALA A 206 -28.46 -6.63 4.60
CA ALA A 206 -29.10 -5.49 5.25
C ALA A 206 -28.10 -4.59 5.98
N GLU A 207 -27.16 -5.16 6.73
CA GLU A 207 -26.13 -4.39 7.45
C GLU A 207 -25.15 -3.70 6.49
N ARG A 208 -24.73 -4.38 5.42
CA ARG A 208 -23.92 -3.76 4.36
C ARG A 208 -24.65 -2.59 3.70
N LYS A 209 -25.93 -2.75 3.38
CA LYS A 209 -26.76 -1.68 2.81
C LYS A 209 -26.87 -0.50 3.77
N ARG A 210 -27.13 -0.76 5.06
CA ARG A 210 -27.18 0.27 6.11
C ARG A 210 -25.85 1.03 6.21
N ARG A 211 -24.73 0.32 6.27
CA ARG A 211 -23.39 0.93 6.32
C ARG A 211 -23.11 1.78 5.08
N ALA A 212 -23.45 1.28 3.89
CA ALA A 212 -23.28 2.04 2.65
C ALA A 212 -24.08 3.36 2.67
N THR A 213 -25.35 3.32 3.07
CA THR A 213 -26.21 4.53 3.17
C THR A 213 -25.68 5.54 4.19
N VAL A 214 -25.17 5.08 5.34
CA VAL A 214 -24.56 5.98 6.35
C VAL A 214 -23.30 6.64 5.80
N THR A 215 -22.40 5.85 5.20
CA THR A 215 -21.16 6.36 4.59
C THR A 215 -21.45 7.35 3.46
N GLU A 216 -22.47 7.08 2.64
CA GLU A 216 -22.93 7.98 1.57
C GLU A 216 -23.44 9.31 2.13
N ALA A 217 -24.34 9.27 3.12
CA ALA A 217 -24.86 10.47 3.77
C ALA A 217 -23.75 11.29 4.46
N GLU A 218 -22.77 10.62 5.06
CA GLU A 218 -21.62 11.27 5.69
C GLU A 218 -20.66 11.88 4.65
N GLY A 219 -20.50 11.21 3.51
CA GLY A 219 -19.79 11.73 2.33
C GLY A 219 -20.46 12.97 1.75
N GLU A 220 -21.78 12.94 1.54
CA GLU A 220 -22.56 14.08 1.04
C GLU A 220 -22.47 15.28 1.99
N LYS A 221 -22.64 15.06 3.30
CA LYS A 221 -22.50 16.11 4.31
C LYS A 221 -21.10 16.71 4.28
N SER A 222 -20.06 15.88 4.25
CA SER A 222 -18.67 16.33 4.23
C SER A 222 -18.35 17.11 2.95
N ALA A 223 -18.84 16.65 1.80
CA ALA A 223 -18.70 17.34 0.52
C ALA A 223 -19.42 18.69 0.53
N ALA A 224 -20.65 18.76 1.06
CA ALA A 224 -21.41 20.01 1.19
C ALA A 224 -20.69 21.04 2.07
N ILE A 225 -20.12 20.60 3.20
CA ILE A 225 -19.33 21.46 4.09
C ILE A 225 -18.07 21.97 3.37
N ALA A 226 -17.33 21.09 2.71
CA ALA A 226 -16.12 21.45 1.98
C ALA A 226 -16.41 22.45 0.84
N MET A 227 -17.50 22.24 0.09
CA MET A 227 -17.95 23.18 -0.94
C MET A 227 -18.34 24.54 -0.35
N ALA A 228 -19.10 24.57 0.75
CA ALA A 228 -19.49 25.82 1.40
C ALA A 228 -18.27 26.59 1.96
N GLN A 229 -17.29 25.87 2.52
CA GLN A 229 -16.03 26.46 2.96
C GLN A 229 -15.23 27.02 1.78
N GLY A 230 -15.07 26.26 0.70
CA GLY A 230 -14.38 26.71 -0.50
C GLY A 230 -15.04 27.93 -1.15
N GLN A 231 -16.38 28.00 -1.18
CA GLN A 231 -17.12 29.17 -1.67
C GLN A 231 -16.88 30.40 -0.79
N ARG A 232 -16.93 30.25 0.53
CA ARG A 232 -16.66 31.33 1.47
C ARG A 232 -15.22 31.85 1.32
N GLU A 233 -14.26 30.95 1.26
CA GLU A 233 -12.84 31.29 1.13
C GLU A 233 -12.56 31.98 -0.21
N SER A 234 -13.11 31.45 -1.31
CA SER A 234 -13.06 32.08 -2.63
C SER A 234 -13.66 33.50 -2.62
N ALA A 235 -14.83 33.70 -1.99
CA ALA A 235 -15.45 35.02 -1.89
C ALA A 235 -14.59 36.02 -1.09
N ILE A 236 -13.95 35.58 -0.01
CA ILE A 236 -13.04 36.42 0.79
C ILE A 236 -11.79 36.78 -0.02
N LEU A 237 -11.18 35.80 -0.70
CA LEU A 237 -10.00 36.01 -1.53
C LEU A 237 -10.29 36.97 -2.70
N ASN A 238 -11.45 36.84 -3.35
CA ASN A 238 -11.89 37.77 -4.39
C ASN A 238 -12.06 39.19 -3.83
N ALA A 239 -12.74 39.36 -2.69
CA ALA A 239 -12.92 40.66 -2.07
C ALA A 239 -11.59 41.31 -1.63
N GLN A 240 -10.64 40.50 -1.14
CA GLN A 240 -9.28 40.95 -0.82
C GLN A 240 -8.52 41.36 -2.09
N GLY A 241 -8.58 40.52 -3.13
CA GLY A 241 -7.97 40.81 -4.42
C GLY A 241 -8.51 42.09 -5.07
N ASP A 242 -9.81 42.34 -4.99
CA ASP A 242 -10.44 43.56 -5.49
C ASP A 242 -9.96 44.80 -4.73
N LYS A 243 -9.93 44.71 -3.39
CA LYS A 243 -9.42 45.79 -2.54
C LYS A 243 -7.95 46.10 -2.85
N GLU A 244 -7.11 45.07 -2.92
CA GLU A 244 -5.68 45.22 -3.18
C GLU A 244 -5.42 45.74 -4.60
N SER A 245 -6.16 45.23 -5.58
CA SER A 245 -6.13 45.75 -6.96
C SER A 245 -6.53 47.23 -7.03
N ALA A 246 -7.54 47.66 -6.28
CA ALA A 246 -7.95 49.06 -6.23
C ALA A 246 -6.87 49.96 -5.59
N ILE A 247 -6.22 49.50 -4.51
CA ILE A 247 -5.13 50.22 -3.86
C ILE A 247 -3.93 50.35 -4.82
N LEU A 248 -3.52 49.25 -5.44
CA LEU A 248 -2.41 49.24 -6.40
C LEU A 248 -2.69 50.15 -7.60
N ARG A 249 -3.93 50.16 -8.11
CA ARG A 249 -4.34 51.10 -9.16
C ARG A 249 -4.23 52.55 -8.71
N ALA A 250 -4.75 52.89 -7.53
CA ALA A 250 -4.66 54.25 -6.99
C ALA A 250 -3.20 54.69 -6.75
N GLN A 251 -2.34 53.80 -6.24
CA GLN A 251 -0.91 54.06 -6.08
C GLN A 251 -0.21 54.27 -7.43
N GLY A 252 -0.52 53.43 -8.44
CA GLY A 252 0.02 53.58 -9.78
C GLY A 252 -0.38 54.89 -10.44
N GLU A 253 -1.64 55.33 -10.24
CA GLU A 253 -2.11 56.64 -10.68
C GLU A 253 -1.37 57.78 -9.95
N GLN A 254 -1.25 57.72 -8.63
CA GLN A 254 -0.50 58.70 -7.85
C GLN A 254 0.97 58.81 -8.32
N GLU A 255 1.63 57.67 -8.52
CA GLU A 255 3.02 57.60 -8.98
C GLU A 255 3.16 58.22 -10.37
N SER A 256 2.26 57.91 -11.29
CA SER A 256 2.20 58.52 -12.63
C SER A 256 2.04 60.03 -12.56
N ILE A 257 1.11 60.52 -11.73
CA ILE A 257 0.89 61.96 -11.51
C ILE A 257 2.15 62.62 -10.95
N ARG A 258 2.82 61.98 -9.99
CA ARG A 258 4.07 62.47 -9.39
C ARG A 258 5.19 62.55 -10.43
N LEU A 259 5.34 61.54 -11.28
CA LEU A 259 6.32 61.55 -12.37
C LEU A 259 6.07 62.71 -13.34
N VAL A 260 4.82 62.93 -13.75
CA VAL A 260 4.44 64.06 -14.62
C VAL A 260 4.74 65.41 -13.95
N LEU A 261 4.38 65.59 -12.68
CA LEU A 261 4.70 66.80 -11.90
C LEU A 261 6.21 67.05 -11.82
N SER A 262 6.99 66.00 -11.53
CA SER A 262 8.44 66.11 -11.42
C SER A 262 9.13 66.45 -12.74
N ALA A 263 8.58 66.00 -13.88
CA ALA A 263 9.07 66.36 -15.21
C ALA A 263 8.74 67.80 -15.61
N MET A 264 7.67 68.39 -15.06
CA MET A 264 7.24 69.76 -15.35
C MET A 264 7.85 70.82 -14.42
N GLY A 265 8.34 70.41 -13.24
CA GLY A 265 8.97 71.29 -12.24
C GLY A 265 7.98 71.75 -11.16
N ASP A 266 8.44 71.80 -9.91
CA ASP A 266 7.62 71.96 -8.69
C ASP A 266 7.23 73.42 -8.40
N THR A 267 6.62 74.07 -9.39
CA THR A 267 6.06 75.43 -9.28
C THR A 267 4.54 75.36 -9.12
N GLU A 268 3.94 76.25 -8.33
CA GLU A 268 2.48 76.27 -8.07
C GLU A 268 1.63 76.36 -9.35
N GLU A 269 2.16 77.00 -10.40
CA GLU A 269 1.53 77.09 -11.72
C GLU A 269 1.47 75.72 -12.43
N ASN A 270 2.54 74.93 -12.38
CA ASN A 270 2.61 73.60 -13.00
C ASN A 270 1.71 72.58 -12.32
N LYS A 271 1.49 72.71 -11.00
CA LYS A 271 0.53 71.86 -10.27
C LYS A 271 -0.88 72.05 -10.79
N GLN A 272 -1.30 73.29 -11.05
CA GLN A 272 -2.60 73.58 -11.62
C GLN A 272 -2.72 73.06 -13.07
N THR A 273 -1.65 73.17 -13.86
CA THR A 273 -1.59 72.62 -15.23
C THR A 273 -1.77 71.11 -15.26
N VAL A 274 -1.09 70.37 -14.37
CA VAL A 274 -1.21 68.91 -14.28
C VAL A 274 -2.60 68.51 -13.83
N ILE A 275 -3.19 69.20 -12.84
CA ILE A 275 -4.58 68.94 -12.40
C ILE A 275 -5.56 69.17 -13.57
N GLY A 276 -5.41 70.26 -14.32
CA GLY A 276 -6.25 70.56 -15.48
C GLY A 276 -6.12 69.52 -16.60
N TYR A 277 -4.90 69.06 -16.89
CA TYR A 277 -4.63 67.99 -17.86
C TYR A 277 -5.25 66.65 -17.45
N LEU A 278 -5.12 66.26 -16.17
CA LEU A 278 -5.70 65.04 -15.62
C LEU A 278 -7.23 65.05 -15.64
N LEU A 279 -7.83 66.20 -15.29
CA LEU A 279 -9.28 66.39 -15.34
C LEU A 279 -9.78 66.25 -16.78
N GLY A 280 -9.08 66.87 -17.75
CA GLY A 280 -9.35 66.70 -19.17
C GLY A 280 -9.24 65.25 -19.65
N GLN A 281 -8.19 64.52 -19.26
CA GLN A 281 -8.04 63.10 -19.59
C GLN A 281 -9.14 62.22 -18.99
N SER A 282 -9.54 62.48 -17.74
CA SER A 282 -10.62 61.75 -17.07
C SER A 282 -11.95 61.97 -17.80
N TYR A 283 -12.28 63.21 -18.16
CA TYR A 283 -13.45 63.53 -18.97
C TYR A 283 -13.45 62.80 -20.33
N ILE A 284 -12.33 62.79 -21.04
CA ILE A 284 -12.21 62.08 -22.33
C ILE A 284 -12.31 60.56 -22.16
N LYS A 285 -11.77 59.98 -21.08
CA LYS A 285 -11.87 58.53 -20.81
C LYS A 285 -13.28 58.08 -20.38
N VAL A 286 -14.02 58.94 -19.67
CA VAL A 286 -15.37 58.64 -19.18
C VAL A 286 -16.44 58.89 -20.26
N LEU A 287 -16.20 59.83 -21.19
CA LEU A 287 -17.10 60.17 -22.30
C LEU A 287 -17.61 58.95 -23.10
N PRO A 288 -16.77 57.98 -23.54
CA PRO A 288 -17.21 56.79 -24.28
C PRO A 288 -18.09 55.83 -23.47
N ASN A 289 -17.86 55.72 -22.16
CA ASN A 289 -18.65 54.83 -21.29
C ASN A 289 -20.03 55.43 -21.00
N MET A 290 -20.11 56.75 -20.85
CA MET A 290 -21.38 57.47 -20.70
C MET A 290 -22.19 57.53 -22.00
N ALA A 291 -21.52 57.58 -23.17
CA ALA A 291 -22.18 57.61 -24.48
C ALA A 291 -22.82 56.26 -24.89
N LYS A 292 -22.46 55.15 -24.24
CA LYS A 292 -23.02 53.82 -24.54
C LYS A 292 -24.39 53.56 -23.90
N GLU A 293 -24.80 54.33 -22.88
CA GLU A 293 -26.04 54.09 -22.12
C GLU A 293 -27.26 54.94 -22.55
N GLY A 294 -27.17 55.74 -23.63
CA GLY A 294 -28.35 56.33 -24.27
C GLY A 294 -28.16 57.69 -24.94
N GLU A 295 -29.01 57.98 -25.93
CA GLU A 295 -29.04 59.11 -26.88
C GLU A 295 -29.15 60.52 -26.26
N ARG A 296 -28.23 60.92 -25.37
CA ARG A 296 -28.18 62.30 -24.85
C ARG A 296 -26.83 62.92 -25.16
N VAL A 297 -26.84 63.92 -26.05
CA VAL A 297 -25.69 64.79 -26.31
C VAL A 297 -25.44 65.63 -25.07
N PHE A 298 -24.40 65.25 -24.31
CA PHE A 298 -23.98 65.99 -23.14
C PHE A 298 -22.97 67.06 -23.55
N VAL A 299 -23.39 68.32 -23.51
CA VAL A 299 -22.50 69.48 -23.67
C VAL A 299 -22.17 69.97 -22.25
N PRO A 300 -20.92 69.84 -21.79
CA PRO A 300 -20.56 70.25 -20.44
C PRO A 300 -20.75 71.77 -20.27
N TYR A 301 -21.43 72.16 -19.19
CA TYR A 301 -21.68 73.57 -18.85
C TYR A 301 -20.39 74.31 -18.43
N GLU A 302 -19.32 73.58 -18.09
CA GLU A 302 -17.98 74.14 -17.91
C GLU A 302 -17.13 74.06 -19.18
N SER A 303 -17.59 74.74 -20.23
CA SER A 303 -16.76 74.99 -21.42
C SER A 303 -15.47 75.75 -21.07
N SER A 304 -15.44 76.46 -19.95
CA SER A 304 -14.27 77.19 -19.46
C SER A 304 -13.09 76.29 -19.08
N ALA A 305 -13.36 75.13 -18.45
CA ALA A 305 -12.31 74.18 -18.07
C ALA A 305 -11.72 73.47 -19.30
N LEU A 306 -12.56 73.09 -20.27
CA LEU A 306 -12.12 72.51 -21.54
C LEU A 306 -11.37 73.53 -22.40
N LEU A 307 -11.88 74.76 -22.55
CA LEU A 307 -11.19 75.83 -23.28
C LEU A 307 -9.89 76.24 -22.58
N GLY A 308 -9.86 76.24 -21.24
CA GLY A 308 -8.65 76.44 -20.44
C GLY A 308 -7.62 75.35 -20.69
N SER A 309 -8.03 74.07 -20.71
CA SER A 309 -7.14 72.96 -21.04
C SER A 309 -6.62 73.03 -22.48
N MET A 310 -7.45 73.42 -23.46
CA MET A 310 -7.04 73.61 -24.86
C MET A 310 -6.10 74.82 -25.05
N GLY A 311 -6.32 75.90 -24.31
CA GLY A 311 -5.40 77.04 -24.22
C GLY A 311 -4.04 76.62 -23.66
N MET A 312 -4.05 75.80 -22.61
CA MET A 312 -2.86 75.22 -22.01
C MET A 312 -2.15 74.22 -22.92
N PHE A 313 -2.88 73.40 -23.69
CA PHE A 313 -2.32 72.55 -24.75
C PHE A 313 -1.60 73.37 -25.81
N ARG A 314 -2.17 74.52 -26.18
CA ARG A 314 -1.54 75.46 -27.12
C ARG A 314 -0.31 76.15 -26.53
N GLU A 315 -0.29 76.37 -25.22
CA GLU A 315 0.83 76.95 -24.48
C GLU A 315 1.98 75.93 -24.31
N LEU A 316 1.67 74.66 -24.02
CA LEU A 316 2.61 73.53 -24.01
C LEU A 316 3.10 73.14 -25.40
N ALA A 317 2.25 73.25 -26.43
CA ALA A 317 2.63 72.99 -27.82
C ALA A 317 3.41 74.16 -28.47
N GLY A 318 3.49 75.31 -27.79
CA GLY A 318 4.13 76.53 -28.27
C GLY A 318 3.31 77.25 -29.36
N SER A 319 3.37 78.59 -29.38
CA SER A 319 2.75 79.37 -30.46
C SER A 319 3.53 79.18 -31.78
N PRO A 320 2.87 79.18 -32.96
CA PRO A 320 3.56 79.07 -34.25
C PRO A 320 4.61 80.17 -34.45
N GLU A 321 4.44 81.32 -33.79
CA GLU A 321 5.38 82.44 -33.85
C GLU A 321 6.63 82.21 -32.99
N ASP A 322 6.54 81.44 -31.91
CA ASP A 322 7.70 81.03 -31.11
C ASP A 322 8.50 79.92 -31.79
N ILE A 323 7.83 79.02 -32.52
CA ILE A 323 8.50 78.04 -33.40
C ILE A 323 9.23 78.76 -34.54
N VAL A 324 8.66 79.84 -35.10
CA VAL A 324 9.30 80.65 -36.14
C VAL A 324 10.42 81.54 -35.59
N ARG A 325 10.31 82.07 -34.36
CA ARG A 325 11.42 82.80 -33.72
C ARG A 325 12.56 81.88 -33.28
N GLN A 326 12.25 80.63 -32.90
CA GLN A 326 13.24 79.62 -32.56
C GLN A 326 13.91 79.05 -33.83
N SER A 327 13.18 78.92 -34.95
CA SER A 327 13.74 78.51 -36.24
C SER A 327 14.55 79.62 -36.95
N VAL A 328 14.14 80.89 -36.85
CA VAL A 328 14.87 82.04 -37.43
C VAL A 328 16.14 82.37 -36.63
N LYS A 329 16.20 82.09 -35.32
CA LYS A 329 17.46 82.12 -34.55
C LYS A 329 18.40 80.96 -34.88
N GLN A 330 17.88 79.86 -35.43
CA GLN A 330 18.65 78.65 -35.75
C GLN A 330 19.17 78.64 -37.20
N ASP A 331 18.50 79.33 -38.14
CA ASP A 331 18.94 79.47 -39.53
C ASP A 331 19.86 80.69 -39.79
N GLY A 332 20.00 81.62 -38.83
CA GLY A 332 21.01 82.70 -38.86
C GLY A 332 22.43 82.26 -38.48
N LEU A 333 22.62 80.98 -38.12
CA LEU A 333 23.91 80.38 -37.75
C LEU A 333 24.15 79.09 -38.56
N ARG A 334 23.87 79.11 -39.86
CA ARG A 334 24.43 78.11 -40.80
C ARG A 334 25.57 78.74 -41.59
N GLY A 335 26.79 78.46 -41.14
CA GLY A 335 28.01 78.98 -41.77
C GLY A 335 29.28 78.24 -41.37
N GLY A 336 29.34 76.94 -41.64
CA GLY A 336 30.62 76.25 -41.88
C GLY A 336 31.16 75.35 -40.76
N MET A 337 30.98 74.04 -40.93
CA MET A 337 32.15 73.18 -41.13
C MET A 337 31.74 71.83 -41.74
N VAL A 338 32.43 71.53 -42.83
CA VAL A 338 32.35 70.32 -43.66
C VAL A 338 33.35 69.30 -43.10
N ALA A 339 32.93 68.06 -42.86
CA ALA A 339 33.70 66.81 -42.98
C ALA A 339 32.73 65.64 -42.65
N SER A 340 32.28 64.81 -43.60
CA SER A 340 32.99 63.78 -44.37
C SER A 340 33.50 62.59 -43.53
N ALA A 341 33.20 61.39 -44.05
CA ALA A 341 33.54 60.02 -43.63
C ALA A 341 32.53 59.40 -42.63
N GLY A 342 31.66 58.45 -42.98
CA GLY A 342 31.70 57.52 -44.12
C GLY A 342 32.70 56.41 -43.88
N ASN A 343 32.28 55.32 -43.23
CA ASN A 343 32.25 54.00 -43.86
C ASN A 343 31.56 52.94 -42.98
N SER A 344 30.93 51.99 -43.68
CA SER A 344 30.34 50.71 -43.25
C SER A 344 28.84 50.71 -42.99
#